data_AF-A0A7Y3B553-F1
#
_entry.id   AF-A0A7Y3B553-F1
#
_cell.length_a   1.000
_cell.length_b   1.000
_cell.length_c   1.000
_cell.angle_alpha   90.00
_cell.angle_beta   90.00
_cell.angle_gamma   90.00
#
_symmetry.space_group_name_H-M   'P 1'
#
loop_
_entity.id
_entity.type
_entity.pdbx_description
1 polymer ?
#
loop_
_entity_poly.entity_id
_entity_poly.type
_entity_poly.pdbx_seq_one_letter_code
_entity_poly.pdbx_strand_id
1 'polypeptide(L)'
;MTVTTDKTRLDAVPDPSVGGRLFRRLSQGGTKIIVWVLVIIWLIPTLGLFISSFRTEAEIKTTGWWTWFTDPSFTLDNYDFVLFGTGSGAPGMGDALLNSLAIVIPATIIPIAIAAFAAYAFAWMDFPGRSWLFILLVSLMAIPIQMSLIPLLQLYVGGAHVGLFGLDLTIFPDLDLQGTSFSVWATHTGFGMPLAVFLL
;
A
#
# COMPACT_ATOMS: atom_id res chain seq x y z
N MET A 1 47.28 -34.90 42.16
CA MET A 1 46.61 -34.95 40.85
C MET A 1 46.04 -33.57 40.58
N THR A 2 46.86 -32.69 40.02
CA THR A 2 46.56 -31.27 39.81
C THR A 2 46.02 -31.08 38.40
N VAL A 3 44.74 -30.78 38.29
CA VAL A 3 44.10 -30.39 37.02
C VAL A 3 44.39 -28.91 36.80
N THR A 4 45.32 -28.59 35.91
CA THR A 4 45.53 -27.24 35.39
C THR A 4 44.44 -26.92 34.37
N THR A 5 43.54 -26.00 34.72
CA THR A 5 42.59 -25.37 33.79
C THR A 5 43.33 -24.44 32.83
N ASP A 6 43.41 -24.83 31.56
CA ASP A 6 43.85 -23.96 30.46
C ASP A 6 42.75 -22.93 30.15
N LYS A 7 42.93 -21.69 30.64
CA LYS A 7 42.04 -20.54 30.43
C LYS A 7 42.59 -19.57 29.37
N THR A 8 43.36 -20.04 28.41
CA THR A 8 44.09 -19.14 27.49
C THR A 8 43.55 -19.07 26.06
N ARG A 9 42.40 -19.69 25.76
CA ARG A 9 41.69 -19.48 24.48
C ARG A 9 40.50 -18.53 24.64
N LEU A 10 40.78 -17.30 25.05
CA LEU A 10 39.84 -16.18 24.89
C LEU A 10 40.17 -15.46 23.58
N ASP A 11 39.27 -15.62 22.61
CA ASP A 11 38.72 -14.54 21.78
C ASP A 11 39.71 -13.55 21.16
N ALA A 12 40.45 -13.98 20.14
CA ALA A 12 40.94 -13.04 19.12
C ALA A 12 39.84 -12.84 18.08
N VAL A 13 39.03 -11.78 18.22
CA VAL A 13 38.23 -11.27 17.09
C VAL A 13 39.21 -10.99 15.95
N PRO A 14 39.08 -11.63 14.77
CA PRO A 14 39.98 -11.39 13.66
C PRO A 14 39.97 -9.90 13.32
N ASP A 15 41.14 -9.26 13.39
CA ASP A 15 41.31 -7.86 13.02
C ASP A 15 40.80 -7.68 11.58
N PRO A 16 39.82 -6.79 11.31
CA PRO A 16 39.22 -6.71 9.99
C PRO A 16 40.29 -6.50 8.93
N SER A 17 40.27 -7.36 7.91
CA SER A 17 41.24 -7.32 6.82
C SER A 17 41.35 -5.90 6.27
N VAL A 18 42.56 -5.50 5.86
CA VAL A 18 42.82 -4.17 5.27
C VAL A 18 41.84 -3.88 4.11
N GLY A 19 41.45 -4.92 3.37
CA GLY A 19 40.38 -4.89 2.36
C GLY A 19 38.99 -4.60 2.92
N GLY A 20 38.59 -5.17 4.06
CA GLY A 20 37.33 -4.86 4.73
C GLY A 20 37.24 -3.43 5.26
N ARG A 21 38.36 -2.87 5.74
CA ARG A 21 38.44 -1.46 6.18
C ARG A 21 38.39 -0.48 5.01
N LEU A 22 39.07 -0.80 3.91
CA LEU A 22 39.08 0.00 2.69
C LEU A 22 37.73 -0.06 1.96
N PHE A 23 37.14 -1.26 1.85
CA PHE A 23 35.79 -1.46 1.32
C PHE A 23 34.75 -0.73 2.17
N ARG A 24 34.85 -0.74 3.50
CA ARG A 24 33.95 0.02 4.38
C ARG A 24 34.09 1.55 4.23
N ARG A 25 35.28 2.08 3.90
CA ARG A 25 35.48 3.52 3.64
C ARG A 25 35.05 3.94 2.23
N LEU A 26 35.36 3.14 1.21
CA LEU A 26 34.89 3.37 -0.17
C LEU A 26 33.37 3.17 -0.31
N SER A 27 32.81 2.14 0.35
CA SER A 27 31.37 1.90 0.49
C SER A 27 30.66 3.04 1.21
N GLN A 28 31.32 3.78 2.10
CA GLN A 28 30.68 4.90 2.81
C GLN A 28 30.66 6.22 2.02
N GLY A 29 31.55 6.42 1.05
CA GLY A 29 31.56 7.61 0.18
C GLY A 29 30.75 7.41 -1.10
N GLY A 30 31.04 6.34 -1.85
CA GLY A 30 30.40 6.06 -3.13
C GLY A 30 28.91 5.73 -3.00
N THR A 31 28.52 4.92 -2.01
CA THR A 31 27.11 4.58 -1.78
C THR A 31 26.27 5.81 -1.45
N LYS A 32 26.80 6.77 -0.67
CA LYS A 32 26.08 8.01 -0.35
C LYS A 32 25.82 8.84 -1.59
N ILE A 33 26.81 8.97 -2.47
CA ILE A 33 26.65 9.69 -3.74
C ILE A 33 25.61 9.01 -4.63
N ILE A 34 25.66 7.68 -4.74
CA ILE A 34 24.68 6.91 -5.51
C ILE A 34 23.27 7.10 -4.96
N VAL A 35 23.10 7.03 -3.64
CA VAL A 35 21.80 7.26 -2.98
C VAL A 35 21.31 8.69 -3.25
N TRP A 36 22.17 9.71 -3.14
CA TRP A 36 21.79 11.10 -3.45
C TRP A 36 21.39 11.30 -4.91
N VAL A 37 22.13 10.71 -5.85
CA VAL A 37 21.79 10.75 -7.27
C VAL A 37 20.42 10.10 -7.51
N LEU A 38 20.17 8.94 -6.90
CA LEU A 38 18.88 8.26 -7.00
C LEU A 38 17.75 9.11 -6.44
N VAL A 39 17.94 9.74 -5.27
CA VAL A 39 16.97 10.66 -4.66
C VAL A 39 16.68 11.83 -5.59
N ILE A 40 17.69 12.47 -6.15
CA ILE A 40 17.51 13.60 -7.08
C ILE A 40 16.72 13.14 -8.30
N ILE A 41 17.09 12.01 -8.92
CA ILE A 41 16.37 11.45 -10.07
C ILE A 41 14.90 11.18 -9.74
N TRP A 42 14.62 10.62 -8.56
CA TRP A 42 13.26 10.36 -8.10
C TRP A 42 12.45 11.62 -7.78
N LEU A 43 13.11 12.72 -7.37
CA LEU A 43 12.44 13.99 -7.10
C LEU A 43 12.09 14.77 -8.36
N ILE A 44 12.75 14.52 -9.50
CA ILE A 44 12.47 15.21 -10.77
C ILE A 44 10.97 15.17 -11.15
N PRO A 45 10.27 14.02 -11.20
CA PRO A 45 8.84 14.00 -11.53
C PRO A 45 7.98 14.73 -10.49
N THR A 46 8.32 14.64 -9.20
CA THR A 46 7.60 15.35 -8.14
C THR A 46 7.77 16.87 -8.25
N LEU A 47 8.99 17.33 -8.54
CA LEU A 47 9.29 18.73 -8.82
C LEU A 47 8.52 19.21 -10.06
N GLY A 48 8.48 18.38 -11.11
CA GLY A 48 7.72 18.69 -12.32
C GLY A 48 6.22 18.87 -12.06
N LEU A 49 5.62 18.02 -11.24
CA LEU A 49 4.23 18.17 -10.80
C LEU A 49 4.03 19.42 -9.93
N PHE A 50 4.96 19.70 -9.03
CA PHE A 50 4.91 20.89 -8.17
C PHE A 50 5.04 22.19 -8.96
N ILE A 51 5.91 22.25 -9.98
CA ILE A 51 5.99 23.42 -10.86
C ILE A 51 4.71 23.52 -11.68
N SER A 52 4.21 22.39 -12.20
CA SER A 52 3.00 22.36 -13.02
C SER A 52 1.74 22.80 -12.27
N SER A 53 1.67 22.65 -10.94
CA SER A 53 0.50 23.12 -10.19
C SER A 53 0.32 24.64 -10.21
N PHE A 54 1.39 25.40 -10.47
CA PHE A 54 1.35 26.86 -10.65
C PHE A 54 1.23 27.30 -12.11
N ARG A 55 1.20 26.37 -13.07
CA ARG A 55 1.13 26.68 -14.51
C ARG A 55 -0.31 26.68 -15.00
N THR A 56 -0.57 27.43 -16.07
CA THR A 56 -1.90 27.43 -16.70
C THR A 56 -2.21 26.07 -17.34
N GLU A 57 -3.50 25.71 -17.42
CA GLU A 57 -3.95 24.47 -18.04
C GLU A 57 -3.45 24.31 -19.49
N ALA A 58 -3.46 25.41 -20.26
CA ALA A 58 -3.01 25.43 -21.64
C ALA A 58 -1.53 25.04 -21.76
N GLU A 59 -0.69 25.53 -20.85
CA GLU A 59 0.74 25.24 -20.83
C GLU A 59 1.05 23.80 -20.42
N ILE A 60 0.33 23.26 -19.45
CA ILE A 60 0.48 21.86 -19.01
C ILE A 60 0.20 20.89 -20.17
N LYS A 61 -0.74 21.23 -21.05
CA LYS A 61 -1.13 20.41 -22.21
C LYS A 61 -0.22 20.57 -23.43
N THR A 62 0.48 21.70 -23.55
CA THR A 62 1.23 22.06 -24.77
C THR A 62 2.75 22.02 -24.61
N THR A 63 3.26 22.13 -23.38
CA THR A 63 4.71 22.25 -23.10
C THR A 63 5.14 21.44 -21.88
N GLY A 64 6.43 21.12 -21.79
CA GLY A 64 7.00 20.43 -20.61
C GLY A 64 7.18 21.36 -19.42
N TRP A 65 7.10 20.85 -18.18
CA TRP A 65 7.25 21.64 -16.94
C TRP A 65 8.58 22.42 -16.84
N TRP A 66 9.64 21.95 -17.51
CA TRP A 66 10.94 22.63 -17.55
C TRP A 66 10.91 23.97 -18.30
N THR A 67 9.90 24.27 -19.12
CA THR A 67 9.77 25.58 -19.78
C THR A 67 9.46 26.70 -18.80
N TRP A 68 9.08 26.36 -17.56
CA TRP A 68 8.98 27.32 -16.46
C TRP A 68 10.26 28.14 -16.26
N PHE A 69 11.44 27.55 -16.47
CA PHE A 69 12.71 28.24 -16.30
C PHE A 69 13.03 29.21 -17.44
N THR A 70 12.32 29.14 -18.55
CA THR A 70 12.50 30.02 -19.72
C THR A 70 11.39 31.04 -19.85
N ASP A 71 10.15 30.66 -19.56
CA ASP A 71 8.95 31.52 -19.64
C ASP A 71 7.98 31.14 -18.50
N PRO A 72 8.12 31.75 -17.31
CA PRO A 72 7.34 31.36 -16.14
C PRO A 72 5.94 31.99 -16.17
N SER A 73 4.89 31.16 -16.22
CA SER A 73 3.50 31.61 -16.04
C SER A 73 2.97 31.23 -14.65
N PHE A 74 2.80 32.18 -13.74
CA PHE A 74 2.28 31.88 -12.40
C PHE A 74 0.76 32.10 -12.31
N THR A 75 0.03 31.05 -11.91
CA THR A 75 -1.41 31.11 -11.59
C THR A 75 -1.73 30.26 -10.36
N LEU A 76 -2.80 30.63 -9.65
CA LEU A 76 -3.41 29.85 -8.57
C LEU A 76 -4.80 29.33 -8.92
N ASP A 77 -5.27 29.57 -10.15
CA ASP A 77 -6.62 29.21 -10.59
C ASP A 77 -6.88 27.70 -10.46
N ASN A 78 -5.83 26.88 -10.67
CA ASN A 78 -5.90 25.43 -10.48
C ASN A 78 -6.28 25.05 -9.03
N TYR A 79 -5.76 25.77 -8.04
CA TYR A 79 -6.04 25.50 -6.64
C TYR A 79 -7.45 25.92 -6.28
N ASP A 80 -7.89 27.09 -6.73
CA ASP A 80 -9.24 27.57 -6.48
C ASP A 80 -10.29 26.64 -7.11
N PHE A 81 -10.04 26.20 -8.35
CA PHE A 81 -10.88 25.24 -9.06
C PHE A 81 -11.03 23.91 -8.32
N VAL A 82 -9.92 23.37 -7.78
CA VAL A 82 -9.90 22.06 -7.10
C VAL A 82 -10.41 22.14 -5.65
N LEU A 83 -10.02 23.16 -4.89
CA LEU A 83 -10.38 23.29 -3.48
C LEU A 83 -11.84 23.68 -3.30
N PHE A 84 -12.34 24.60 -4.14
CA PHE A 84 -13.68 25.16 -4.00
C PHE A 84 -14.68 24.63 -5.05
N GLY A 85 -14.24 23.79 -5.99
CA GLY A 85 -15.11 23.20 -7.02
C GLY A 85 -15.71 24.24 -7.96
N THR A 86 -15.09 25.42 -8.07
CA THR A 86 -15.59 26.55 -8.85
C THR A 86 -15.53 26.25 -10.36
N GLY A 87 -16.59 25.64 -10.89
CA GLY A 87 -16.79 25.47 -12.33
C GLY A 87 -16.87 24.03 -12.86
N SER A 88 -16.71 23.00 -12.01
CA SER A 88 -16.65 21.59 -12.47
C SER A 88 -17.89 20.75 -12.16
N GLY A 89 -18.79 21.21 -11.29
CA GLY A 89 -19.92 20.41 -10.80
C GLY A 89 -19.50 19.20 -9.94
N ALA A 90 -18.20 19.06 -9.63
CA ALA A 90 -17.67 18.04 -8.75
C ALA A 90 -17.60 18.56 -7.31
N PRO A 91 -17.73 17.67 -6.30
CA PRO A 91 -17.47 18.03 -4.91
C PRO A 91 -16.07 18.64 -4.76
N GLY A 92 -15.95 19.72 -3.99
CA GLY A 92 -14.65 20.33 -3.71
C GLY A 92 -13.70 19.32 -3.06
N MET A 93 -12.40 19.56 -3.16
CA MET A 93 -11.39 18.62 -2.64
C MET A 93 -11.54 18.35 -1.13
N GLY A 94 -12.16 19.26 -0.36
CA GLY A 94 -12.51 19.02 1.03
C GLY A 94 -13.47 17.83 1.22
N ASP A 95 -14.53 17.75 0.41
CA ASP A 95 -15.48 16.63 0.47
C ASP A 95 -14.84 15.32 0.00
N ALA A 96 -13.99 15.38 -1.03
CA ALA A 96 -13.23 14.23 -1.48
C ALA A 96 -12.28 13.69 -0.40
N LEU A 97 -11.64 14.59 0.36
CA LEU A 97 -10.77 14.24 1.49
C LEU A 97 -11.57 13.59 2.62
N LEU A 98 -12.72 14.17 2.99
CA LEU A 98 -13.59 13.61 4.02
C LEU A 98 -14.13 12.22 3.63
N ASN A 99 -14.56 12.04 2.38
CA ASN A 99 -14.98 10.74 1.85
C ASN A 99 -13.83 9.72 1.90
N SER A 100 -12.61 10.14 1.53
CA SER A 100 -11.42 9.29 1.60
C SER A 100 -11.10 8.88 3.04
N LEU A 101 -11.15 9.82 3.99
CA LEU A 101 -10.94 9.53 5.42
C LEU A 101 -12.04 8.60 5.98
N ALA A 102 -13.29 8.83 5.60
CA ALA A 102 -14.43 7.99 5.99
C ALA A 102 -14.29 6.54 5.48
N ILE A 103 -13.56 6.33 4.39
CA ILE A 103 -13.24 5.00 3.86
C ILE A 103 -11.99 4.41 4.54
N VAL A 104 -10.89 5.18 4.61
CA VAL A 104 -9.58 4.69 5.07
C VAL A 104 -9.58 4.37 6.56
N ILE A 105 -10.21 5.19 7.40
CA ILE A 105 -10.19 4.98 8.86
C ILE A 105 -10.81 3.62 9.23
N PRO A 106 -12.04 3.27 8.81
CA PRO A 106 -12.59 1.94 9.07
C PRO A 106 -11.82 0.82 8.38
N ALA A 107 -11.37 1.04 7.13
CA ALA A 107 -10.61 0.06 6.36
C ALA A 107 -9.24 -0.27 6.97
N THR A 108 -8.69 0.56 7.86
CA THR A 108 -7.48 0.24 8.63
C THR A 108 -7.80 -0.39 9.98
N ILE A 109 -8.80 0.13 10.70
CA ILE A 109 -9.08 -0.31 12.08
C ILE A 109 -9.75 -1.70 12.09
N ILE A 110 -10.78 -1.91 11.27
CA ILE A 110 -11.56 -3.16 11.27
C ILE A 110 -10.66 -4.37 10.94
N PRO A 111 -9.82 -4.35 9.88
CA PRO A 111 -9.05 -5.52 9.51
C PRO A 111 -7.95 -5.80 10.52
N ILE A 112 -7.28 -4.77 11.06
CA ILE A 112 -6.25 -4.94 12.09
C ILE A 112 -6.86 -5.53 13.37
N ALA A 113 -8.01 -5.04 13.80
CA ALA A 113 -8.69 -5.55 15.00
C ALA A 113 -9.04 -7.03 14.85
N ILE A 114 -9.68 -7.42 13.73
CA ILE A 114 -10.03 -8.81 13.45
C ILE A 114 -8.75 -9.66 13.30
N ALA A 115 -7.75 -9.13 12.59
CA ALA A 115 -6.51 -9.84 12.33
C ALA A 115 -5.71 -10.10 13.60
N ALA A 116 -5.68 -9.16 14.55
CA ALA A 116 -4.99 -9.33 15.82
C ALA A 116 -5.56 -10.53 16.61
N PHE A 117 -6.88 -10.70 16.64
CA PHE A 117 -7.51 -11.85 17.29
C PHE A 117 -7.19 -13.17 16.56
N ALA A 118 -7.24 -13.17 15.23
CA ALA A 118 -6.92 -14.35 14.43
C ALA A 118 -5.43 -14.73 14.54
N ALA A 119 -4.52 -13.75 14.48
CA ALA A 119 -3.07 -13.94 14.64
C ALA A 119 -2.74 -14.51 16.03
N TYR A 120 -3.38 -13.99 17.09
CA TYR A 120 -3.23 -14.55 18.43
C TYR A 120 -3.64 -16.03 18.48
N ALA A 121 -4.76 -16.40 17.84
CA ALA A 121 -5.18 -17.79 17.72
C ALA A 121 -4.15 -18.64 16.98
N PHE A 122 -3.64 -18.15 15.86
CA PHE A 122 -2.62 -18.85 15.08
C PHE A 122 -1.26 -18.94 15.76
N ALA A 123 -0.91 -18.00 16.65
CA ALA A 123 0.39 -17.99 17.30
C ALA A 123 0.41 -18.82 18.61
N TRP A 124 -0.69 -18.79 19.39
CA TRP A 124 -0.70 -19.31 20.76
C TRP A 124 -1.67 -20.47 21.02
N MET A 125 -2.62 -20.75 20.12
CA MET A 125 -3.59 -21.83 20.33
C MET A 125 -3.30 -23.04 19.44
N ASP A 126 -3.39 -24.23 20.04
CA ASP A 126 -3.35 -25.49 19.32
C ASP A 126 -4.77 -25.97 19.05
N PHE A 127 -5.19 -25.88 17.79
CA PHE A 127 -6.52 -26.32 17.35
C PHE A 127 -6.41 -27.18 16.08
N PRO A 128 -7.33 -28.14 15.88
CA PRO A 128 -7.32 -29.00 14.70
C PRO A 128 -7.59 -28.18 13.43
N GLY A 129 -6.75 -28.35 12.41
CA GLY A 129 -6.90 -27.65 11.12
C GLY A 129 -6.08 -26.36 10.95
N ARG A 130 -5.27 -25.97 11.95
CA ARG A 130 -4.37 -24.79 11.92
C ARG A 130 -3.56 -24.68 10.63
N SER A 131 -2.92 -25.77 10.21
CA SER A 131 -2.09 -25.79 9.00
C SER A 131 -2.88 -25.56 7.71
N TRP A 132 -4.10 -26.09 7.60
CA TRP A 132 -4.95 -25.88 6.43
C TRP A 132 -5.44 -24.44 6.33
N LEU A 133 -5.88 -23.85 7.46
CA LEU A 133 -6.29 -22.45 7.49
C LEU A 133 -5.11 -21.52 7.20
N PHE A 134 -3.91 -21.84 7.67
CA PHE A 134 -2.71 -21.07 7.35
C PHE A 134 -2.38 -21.11 5.84
N ILE A 135 -2.46 -22.28 5.21
CA ILE A 135 -2.27 -22.40 3.76
C ILE A 135 -3.35 -21.62 2.99
N LEU A 136 -4.61 -21.72 3.41
CA LEU A 136 -5.72 -20.95 2.82
C LEU A 136 -5.45 -19.45 2.91
N LEU A 137 -5.03 -18.96 4.08
CA LEU A 137 -4.71 -17.56 4.34
C LEU A 137 -3.61 -17.05 3.41
N VAL A 138 -2.50 -17.79 3.29
CA VAL A 138 -1.40 -17.42 2.37
C VAL A 138 -1.88 -17.45 0.91
N SER A 139 -2.73 -18.41 0.57
CA SER A 139 -3.31 -18.52 -0.79
C SER A 139 -4.21 -17.33 -1.13
N LEU A 140 -4.95 -16.80 -0.15
CA LEU A 140 -5.78 -15.60 -0.34
C LEU A 140 -4.94 -14.37 -0.70
N MET A 141 -3.71 -14.25 -0.19
CA MET A 141 -2.81 -13.13 -0.51
C MET A 141 -2.35 -13.13 -1.97
N ALA A 142 -2.40 -14.28 -2.65
CA ALA A 142 -2.02 -14.40 -4.05
C ALA A 142 -3.14 -13.99 -5.03
N ILE A 143 -4.36 -13.76 -4.54
CA ILE A 143 -5.50 -13.38 -5.39
C ILE A 143 -5.31 -11.91 -5.84
N PRO A 144 -5.20 -11.65 -7.15
CA PRO A 144 -5.10 -10.28 -7.65
C PRO A 144 -6.43 -9.55 -7.45
N ILE A 145 -6.41 -8.37 -6.84
CA ILE A 145 -7.62 -7.55 -6.60
C ILE A 145 -8.36 -7.22 -7.91
N GLN A 146 -7.63 -7.13 -9.02
CA GLN A 146 -8.21 -6.88 -10.35
C GLN A 146 -9.08 -8.05 -10.82
N MET A 147 -8.76 -9.29 -10.46
CA MET A 147 -9.54 -10.48 -10.84
C MET A 147 -10.83 -10.62 -10.03
N SER A 148 -10.87 -10.07 -8.81
CA SER A 148 -12.05 -10.11 -7.95
C SER A 148 -13.09 -9.03 -8.24
N LEU A 149 -12.78 -8.04 -9.06
CA LEU A 149 -13.64 -6.86 -9.26
C LEU A 149 -15.00 -7.21 -9.86
N ILE A 150 -15.05 -8.05 -10.91
CA ILE A 150 -16.32 -8.47 -11.53
C ILE A 150 -17.16 -9.29 -10.55
N PRO A 151 -16.63 -10.34 -9.88
CA PRO A 151 -17.38 -11.07 -8.87
C PRO A 151 -17.92 -10.21 -7.72
N LEU A 152 -17.15 -9.23 -7.25
CA LEU A 152 -17.60 -8.32 -6.18
C LEU A 152 -18.72 -7.39 -6.64
N LEU A 153 -18.64 -6.87 -7.86
CA LEU A 153 -19.70 -6.05 -8.44
C LEU A 153 -20.99 -6.85 -8.59
N GLN A 154 -20.91 -8.10 -9.05
CA GLN A 154 -22.06 -8.99 -9.11
C GLN A 154 -22.67 -9.20 -7.72
N LEU A 155 -21.82 -9.50 -6.72
CA LEU A 155 -22.24 -9.67 -5.33
C LEU A 155 -22.97 -8.44 -4.76
N TYR A 156 -22.56 -7.22 -5.11
CA TYR A 156 -23.16 -5.98 -4.57
C TYR A 156 -24.39 -5.47 -5.31
N VAL A 157 -24.60 -5.87 -6.56
CA VAL A 157 -25.71 -5.36 -7.39
C VAL A 157 -26.87 -6.35 -7.50
N GLY A 158 -26.61 -7.66 -7.44
CA GLY A 158 -27.66 -8.68 -7.55
C GLY A 158 -27.46 -9.89 -6.65
N GLY A 159 -26.33 -9.98 -5.96
CA GLY A 159 -25.93 -11.17 -5.22
C GLY A 159 -25.04 -12.09 -6.06
N ALA A 160 -24.62 -13.20 -5.45
CA ALA A 160 -23.77 -14.18 -6.13
C ALA A 160 -24.64 -15.24 -6.79
N HIS A 161 -24.63 -15.28 -8.12
CA HIS A 161 -25.31 -16.30 -8.91
C HIS A 161 -24.29 -17.18 -9.61
N VAL A 162 -24.53 -18.48 -9.63
CA VAL A 162 -23.77 -19.42 -10.45
C VAL A 162 -24.74 -20.12 -11.38
N GLY A 163 -24.58 -19.88 -12.67
CA GLY A 163 -25.26 -20.64 -13.71
C GLY A 163 -24.61 -22.02 -13.83
N LEU A 164 -25.33 -23.08 -13.47
CA LEU A 164 -24.87 -24.45 -13.65
C LEU A 164 -25.93 -25.24 -14.41
N PHE A 165 -25.55 -25.83 -15.56
CA PHE A 165 -26.44 -26.62 -16.42
C PHE A 165 -27.75 -25.91 -16.83
N GLY A 166 -27.74 -24.58 -16.98
CA GLY A 166 -28.93 -23.80 -17.33
C GLY A 166 -29.87 -23.49 -16.16
N LEU A 167 -29.45 -23.77 -14.92
CA LEU A 167 -30.11 -23.33 -13.69
C LEU A 167 -29.30 -22.22 -13.05
N ASP A 168 -29.93 -21.07 -12.80
CA ASP A 168 -29.34 -19.97 -12.05
C ASP A 168 -29.54 -20.23 -10.55
N LEU A 169 -28.46 -20.66 -9.89
CA LEU A 169 -28.44 -20.89 -8.45
C LEU A 169 -27.92 -19.63 -7.75
N THR A 170 -28.79 -19.01 -6.95
CA THR A 170 -28.42 -17.90 -6.06
C THR A 170 -27.70 -18.46 -4.83
N ILE A 171 -26.39 -18.21 -4.75
CA ILE A 171 -25.56 -18.57 -3.59
C ILE A 171 -25.75 -17.55 -2.48
N PHE A 172 -25.69 -16.26 -2.84
CA PHE A 172 -25.93 -15.15 -1.93
C PHE A 172 -27.04 -14.28 -2.51
N PRO A 173 -28.12 -14.01 -1.75
CA PRO A 173 -29.16 -13.10 -2.21
C PRO A 173 -28.62 -11.67 -2.31
N ASP A 174 -29.34 -10.83 -3.04
CA ASP A 174 -29.06 -9.40 -3.07
C ASP A 174 -29.22 -8.82 -1.65
N LEU A 175 -28.17 -8.13 -1.21
CA LEU A 175 -28.09 -7.47 0.09
C LEU A 175 -28.27 -5.94 -0.02
N ASP A 176 -28.56 -5.43 -1.22
CA ASP A 176 -28.71 -4.00 -1.52
C ASP A 176 -27.50 -3.17 -1.05
N LEU A 177 -26.31 -3.74 -1.27
CA LEU A 177 -25.05 -3.14 -0.84
C LEU A 177 -24.49 -2.14 -1.86
N GLN A 178 -25.15 -2.00 -3.01
CA GLN A 178 -24.73 -1.12 -4.10
C GLN A 178 -24.62 0.33 -3.60
N GLY A 179 -23.44 0.93 -3.79
CA GLY A 179 -23.20 2.34 -3.44
C GLY A 179 -23.15 2.62 -1.93
N THR A 180 -23.24 1.61 -1.08
CA THR A 180 -23.14 1.78 0.37
C THR A 180 -21.69 1.88 0.83
N SER A 181 -21.39 2.69 1.84
CA SER A 181 -20.05 2.76 2.46
C SER A 181 -19.62 1.41 3.05
N PHE A 182 -20.58 0.58 3.47
CA PHE A 182 -20.32 -0.75 3.99
C PHE A 182 -19.70 -1.68 2.93
N SER A 183 -20.15 -1.62 1.69
CA SER A 183 -19.56 -2.42 0.60
C SER A 183 -18.06 -2.15 0.43
N VAL A 184 -17.69 -0.88 0.56
CA VAL A 184 -16.30 -0.40 0.48
C VAL A 184 -15.49 -0.90 1.67
N TRP A 185 -16.01 -0.73 2.89
CA TRP A 185 -15.34 -1.23 4.10
C TRP A 185 -15.18 -2.75 4.11
N ALA A 186 -16.22 -3.48 3.70
CA ALA A 186 -16.21 -4.94 3.63
C ALA A 186 -15.19 -5.43 2.59
N THR A 187 -15.15 -4.80 1.40
CA THR A 187 -14.16 -5.12 0.36
C THR A 187 -12.74 -4.94 0.90
N HIS A 188 -12.40 -3.75 1.41
CA HIS A 188 -11.05 -3.47 1.90
C HIS A 188 -10.67 -4.36 3.09
N THR A 189 -11.64 -4.69 3.94
CA THR A 189 -11.42 -5.64 5.03
C THR A 189 -11.13 -7.03 4.52
N GLY A 190 -11.93 -7.54 3.58
CA GLY A 190 -11.74 -8.85 2.96
C GLY A 190 -10.33 -9.04 2.39
N PHE A 191 -9.84 -8.07 1.62
CA PHE A 191 -8.51 -8.14 1.00
C PHE A 191 -7.36 -7.84 1.95
N GLY A 192 -7.57 -6.98 2.94
CA GLY A 192 -6.52 -6.60 3.91
C GLY A 192 -6.28 -7.65 4.99
N MET A 193 -7.30 -8.43 5.36
CA MET A 193 -7.24 -9.40 6.47
C MET A 193 -6.13 -10.46 6.30
N PRO A 194 -5.96 -11.16 5.16
CA PRO A 194 -4.95 -12.22 5.03
C PRO A 194 -3.53 -11.70 5.28
N LEU A 195 -3.19 -10.55 4.71
CA LEU A 195 -1.89 -9.90 4.93
C LEU A 195 -1.74 -9.45 6.39
N ALA A 196 -2.78 -8.84 6.97
CA ALA A 196 -2.73 -8.37 8.35
C ALA A 196 -2.56 -9.52 9.36
N VAL A 197 -3.26 -10.63 9.17
CA VAL A 197 -3.11 -11.82 10.03
C VAL A 197 -1.74 -12.46 9.87
N PHE A 198 -1.17 -12.44 8.66
CA PHE A 198 0.17 -12.99 8.41
C PHE A 198 1.30 -12.17 9.05
N LEU A 199 1.13 -10.84 9.14
CA LEU A 199 2.16 -9.93 9.64
C LEU A 199 2.19 -9.75 11.17
N LEU A 200 1.06 -9.96 11.85
CA LEU A 200 0.90 -9.79 13.31
C LEU A 200 1.32 -11.04 14.08
#